data_AF-A0AAV0YP33-F1
#
_entry.id   AF-A0AAV0YP33-F1
#
_cell.length_a   1.000
_cell.length_b   1.000
_cell.length_c   1.000
_cell.angle_alpha   90.00
_cell.angle_beta   90.00
_cell.angle_gamma   90.00
#
_symmetry.space_group_name_H-M   'P 1'
#
loop_
_entity.id
_entity.type
_entity.pdbx_description
1 polymer ?
#
loop_
_entity_poly.entity_id
_entity_poly.type
_entity_poly.pdbx_seq_one_letter_code
_entity_poly.pdbx_strand_id
1 'polypeptide(L)'
;MLPLRLTVVVSSLLLSCIFQPFCLGIRSFPTVDSTTTATTTTTAATTNLFHFSEAPEYRNGAGCPVPGNKNSIPSCDPSLVHIAMTLDSGYLRGSIAAVHSVLRHSSCPENVFFHFISAEFDPVSPRVLTRLR
;
A
#
# COMPACT_ATOMS: atom_id res chain seq x y z
N MET A 1 -33.42 13.51 -34.93
CA MET A 1 -33.41 14.20 -33.63
C MET A 1 -33.61 13.15 -32.56
N LEU A 2 -32.57 12.80 -31.81
CA LEU A 2 -32.67 11.77 -30.78
C LEU A 2 -33.50 12.32 -29.61
N PRO A 3 -34.45 11.57 -29.02
CA PRO A 3 -35.24 12.07 -27.91
C PRO A 3 -34.31 12.47 -26.75
N LEU A 4 -34.57 13.63 -26.14
CA LEU A 4 -33.74 14.22 -25.07
C LEU A 4 -33.47 13.26 -23.90
N ARG A 5 -34.37 12.29 -23.68
CA ARG A 5 -34.21 11.24 -22.67
C ARG A 5 -33.10 10.26 -23.03
N LEU A 6 -32.96 9.91 -24.31
CA LEU A 6 -31.96 8.97 -24.79
C LEU A 6 -30.56 9.62 -24.82
N THR A 7 -30.46 10.91 -25.15
CA THR A 7 -29.17 11.63 -25.09
C THR A 7 -28.63 11.73 -23.66
N VAL A 8 -29.50 11.98 -22.67
CA VAL A 8 -29.11 12.03 -21.26
C VAL A 8 -28.63 10.67 -20.75
N VAL A 9 -29.33 9.58 -21.09
CA VAL A 9 -28.93 8.21 -20.68
C VAL A 9 -27.59 7.83 -21.32
N VAL A 10 -27.40 8.09 -22.61
CA VAL A 10 -26.14 7.79 -23.32
C VAL A 10 -24.99 8.62 -22.76
N SER A 11 -25.20 9.91 -22.47
CA SER A 11 -24.17 10.75 -21.85
C SER A 11 -23.80 10.28 -20.45
N SER A 12 -24.77 9.83 -19.65
CA SER A 12 -24.51 9.31 -18.30
C SER A 12 -23.73 7.98 -18.34
N LEU A 13 -24.07 7.08 -19.28
CA LEU A 13 -23.32 5.84 -19.50
C LEU A 13 -21.90 6.10 -20.00
N LEU A 14 -21.71 7.07 -20.90
CA LEU A 14 -20.38 7.42 -21.40
C LEU A 14 -19.51 7.96 -20.25
N LEU A 15 -20.09 8.83 -19.42
CA LEU A 15 -19.39 9.41 -18.29
C LEU A 15 -19.02 8.32 -17.27
N SER A 16 -19.94 7.41 -16.93
CA SER A 16 -19.64 6.31 -16.01
C SER A 16 -18.54 5.39 -16.54
N CYS A 17 -18.56 5.01 -17.83
CA CYS A 17 -17.51 4.22 -18.47
C CYS A 17 -16.13 4.89 -18.45
N ILE A 18 -16.07 6.22 -18.60
CA ILE A 18 -14.82 6.99 -18.51
C ILE A 18 -14.32 7.12 -17.06
N PHE A 19 -15.21 7.12 -16.07
CA PHE A 19 -14.83 7.16 -14.65
C PHE A 19 -14.46 5.77 -14.08
N GLN A 20 -14.94 4.68 -14.65
CA GLN A 20 -14.59 3.31 -14.23
C GLN A 20 -13.08 2.99 -14.20
N PRO A 21 -12.24 3.37 -15.19
CA PRO A 21 -10.80 3.12 -15.13
C PRO A 21 -10.12 3.82 -13.94
N PHE A 22 -10.62 4.98 -13.50
CA PHE A 22 -10.10 5.65 -12.30
C PHE A 22 -10.43 4.89 -11.00
N CYS A 23 -11.55 4.16 -10.99
CA CYS A 23 -11.98 3.36 -9.83
C CYS A 23 -11.32 1.96 -9.79
N LEU A 24 -10.87 1.42 -10.93
CA LEU A 24 -10.24 0.09 -11.01
C LEU A 24 -8.72 0.13 -10.80
N GLY A 25 -8.07 1.27 -11.09
CA GLY A 25 -6.62 1.43 -10.90
C GLY A 25 -6.13 1.26 -9.46
N ILE A 26 -7.03 1.31 -8.47
CA ILE A 26 -6.67 1.11 -7.06
C ILE A 26 -6.54 -0.36 -6.66
N ARG A 27 -7.09 -1.35 -7.40
CA ARG A 27 -7.03 -2.77 -7.00
C ARG A 27 -6.10 -3.64 -7.85
N SER A 28 -5.59 -3.12 -8.96
CA SER A 28 -4.73 -3.90 -9.85
C SER A 28 -3.28 -3.85 -9.37
N PHE A 29 -2.91 -4.78 -8.49
CA PHE A 29 -1.52 -5.22 -8.44
C PHE A 29 -1.31 -6.19 -9.60
N PRO A 30 -0.28 -6.00 -10.44
CA PRO A 30 0.11 -7.01 -11.41
C PRO A 30 0.62 -8.24 -10.64
N THR A 31 -0.26 -9.22 -10.40
CA THR A 31 0.17 -10.56 -10.00
C THR A 31 0.87 -11.17 -11.18
N VAL A 32 2.18 -11.41 -11.05
CA VAL A 32 2.93 -12.22 -12.00
C VAL A 32 2.41 -13.65 -11.87
N ASP A 33 1.41 -14.01 -12.67
CA ASP A 33 1.04 -15.42 -12.84
C ASP A 33 2.24 -16.11 -13.51
N SER A 34 2.94 -16.96 -12.77
CA SER A 34 4.15 -17.67 -13.21
C SER A 34 3.88 -18.76 -14.27
N THR A 35 2.83 -18.62 -15.08
CA THR A 35 2.43 -19.62 -16.08
C THR A 35 2.10 -18.98 -17.42
N THR A 36 3.03 -18.27 -18.07
CA THR A 36 3.06 -18.27 -19.54
C THR A 36 4.46 -18.01 -20.07
N THR A 37 5.01 -19.05 -20.69
CA THR A 37 6.15 -19.14 -21.59
C THR A 37 6.76 -17.80 -22.01
N ALA A 38 7.98 -17.56 -21.52
CA ALA A 38 8.87 -16.51 -21.98
C ALA A 38 9.06 -16.61 -23.51
N THR A 39 8.37 -15.75 -24.25
CA THR A 39 8.75 -15.41 -25.61
C THR A 39 9.43 -14.06 -25.57
N THR A 40 10.70 -14.10 -25.91
CA THR A 40 11.69 -13.04 -26.02
C THR A 40 11.18 -11.78 -26.73
N THR A 41 11.87 -10.66 -26.47
CA THR A 41 11.79 -9.33 -27.11
C THR A 41 10.66 -8.39 -26.68
N THR A 42 10.83 -7.71 -25.53
CA THR A 42 10.60 -6.25 -25.31
C THR A 42 11.03 -5.89 -23.88
N THR A 43 12.34 -5.79 -23.62
CA THR A 43 12.89 -5.67 -22.24
C THR A 43 13.06 -4.22 -21.75
N ALA A 44 12.73 -3.20 -22.54
CA ALA A 44 12.98 -1.79 -22.18
C ALA A 44 11.73 -0.96 -21.82
N ALA A 45 10.52 -1.39 -22.20
CA ALA A 45 9.28 -0.65 -21.94
C ALA A 45 8.53 -1.11 -20.67
N THR A 46 8.74 -2.35 -20.23
CA THR A 46 8.03 -2.94 -19.10
C THR A 46 8.62 -2.53 -17.74
N THR A 47 9.87 -2.08 -17.69
CA THR A 47 10.53 -1.65 -16.44
C THR A 47 9.92 -0.38 -15.83
N ASN A 48 9.38 0.51 -16.67
CA ASN A 48 8.71 1.74 -16.20
C ASN A 48 7.25 1.53 -15.75
N LEU A 49 6.62 0.39 -16.06
CA LEU A 49 5.25 0.09 -15.64
C LEU A 49 5.16 -0.43 -14.19
N PHE A 50 6.30 -0.77 -13.58
CA PHE A 50 6.38 -1.29 -12.20
C PHE A 50 7.17 -0.38 -11.26
N HIS A 51 7.44 0.86 -11.66
CA HIS A 51 8.15 1.81 -10.81
C HIS A 51 7.17 2.40 -9.77
N PHE A 52 7.30 1.98 -8.52
CA PHE A 52 6.56 2.58 -7.43
C PHE A 52 7.07 4.00 -7.18
N SER A 53 6.15 4.95 -6.97
CA SER A 53 6.53 6.29 -6.51
C SER A 53 7.04 6.18 -5.08
N GLU A 54 8.33 6.45 -4.89
CA GLU A 54 8.93 6.48 -3.56
C GLU A 54 8.36 7.65 -2.74
N ALA A 55 8.15 7.41 -1.45
CA ALA A 55 7.71 8.45 -0.52
C ALA A 55 8.85 9.45 -0.28
N PRO A 56 8.55 10.71 0.09
CA PRO A 56 9.60 11.62 0.52
C PRO A 56 10.30 11.12 1.79
N GLU A 57 11.52 11.58 2.02
CA GLU A 57 12.23 11.32 3.27
C GLU A 57 11.56 12.08 4.43
N TYR A 58 11.24 11.38 5.52
CA TYR A 58 10.66 11.97 6.73
C TYR A 58 11.71 12.06 7.82
N ARG A 59 11.92 13.26 8.36
CA ARG A 59 12.93 13.51 9.41
C ARG A 59 12.30 14.05 10.68
N ASN A 60 12.99 13.84 11.78
CA ASN A 60 12.60 14.34 13.09
C ASN A 60 12.54 15.88 13.13
N GLY A 61 11.51 16.40 13.80
CA GLY A 61 11.40 17.81 14.13
C GLY A 61 12.30 18.23 15.29
N ALA A 62 12.30 19.53 15.60
CA ALA A 62 13.00 20.05 16.76
C ALA A 62 12.40 19.50 18.06
N GLY A 63 13.26 19.04 18.98
CA GLY A 63 12.84 18.54 20.30
C GLY A 63 12.52 17.04 20.35
N CYS A 64 12.80 16.28 19.29
CA CYS A 64 12.66 14.83 19.33
C CYS A 64 13.67 14.20 20.32
N PRO A 65 13.23 13.28 21.17
CA PRO A 65 14.12 12.57 22.07
C PRO A 65 15.08 11.68 21.27
N VAL A 66 16.37 11.71 21.61
CA VAL A 66 17.37 10.83 21.01
C VAL A 66 17.26 9.47 21.69
N PRO A 67 16.94 8.39 20.94
CA PRO A 67 16.87 7.05 21.51
C PRO A 67 18.24 6.63 22.04
N GLY A 68 18.28 6.04 23.23
CA GLY A 68 19.52 5.54 23.82
C GLY A 68 20.06 6.36 25.00
N ASN A 69 19.46 6.14 26.17
CA ASN A 69 20.28 6.02 27.38
C ASN A 69 20.84 4.58 27.41
N LYS A 70 22.16 4.44 27.52
CA LYS A 70 22.95 3.20 27.38
C LYS A 70 22.61 2.05 28.35
N ASN A 71 21.56 2.19 29.17
CA ASN A 71 21.23 1.28 30.26
C ASN A 71 19.81 0.66 30.17
N SER A 72 19.01 0.97 29.13
CA SER A 72 17.67 0.39 28.96
C SER A 72 17.62 -0.60 27.79
N ILE A 73 16.96 -1.74 28.01
CA ILE A 73 16.62 -2.70 26.94
C ILE A 73 15.88 -1.93 25.83
N PRO A 74 16.25 -2.09 24.54
CA PRO A 74 15.69 -1.29 23.43
C PRO A 74 14.16 -1.35 23.30
N SER A 75 13.53 -2.39 23.87
CA SER A 75 12.07 -2.55 23.89
C SER A 75 11.34 -1.66 24.91
N CYS A 76 12.05 -1.03 25.85
CA CYS A 76 11.46 -0.25 26.95
C CYS A 76 11.87 1.24 26.91
N ASP A 77 12.44 1.72 25.81
CA ASP A 77 12.75 3.14 25.66
C ASP A 77 11.44 3.92 25.40
N PRO A 78 11.01 4.84 26.31
CA PRO A 78 9.78 5.61 26.14
C PRO A 78 9.86 6.61 24.97
N SER A 79 11.04 6.83 24.40
CA SER A 79 11.23 7.68 23.23
C SER A 79 10.87 7.02 21.90
N LEU A 80 10.61 5.71 21.91
CA LEU A 80 10.31 4.90 20.73
C LEU A 80 8.83 4.54 20.64
N VAL A 81 8.30 4.53 19.42
CA VAL A 81 6.92 4.12 19.13
C VAL A 81 6.95 2.89 18.23
N HIS A 82 6.46 1.77 18.73
CA HIS A 82 6.34 0.53 17.97
C HIS A 82 4.90 0.33 17.50
N ILE A 83 4.71 0.13 16.20
CA ILE A 83 3.40 -0.11 15.58
C ILE A 83 3.42 -1.51 14.97
N ALA A 84 2.61 -2.42 15.49
CA ALA A 84 2.37 -3.71 14.86
C ALA A 84 1.16 -3.62 13.92
N MET A 85 1.31 -4.08 12.68
CA MET A 85 0.23 -4.10 11.70
C MET A 85 0.25 -5.38 10.88
N THR A 86 -0.93 -5.85 10.47
CA THR A 86 -1.05 -6.99 9.56
C THR A 86 -0.82 -6.56 8.12
N LEU A 87 -0.15 -7.40 7.34
CA LEU A 87 0.13 -7.16 5.93
C LEU A 87 -0.26 -8.37 5.08
N ASP A 88 -1.22 -8.16 4.19
CA ASP A 88 -1.64 -9.11 3.17
C ASP A 88 -1.82 -8.40 1.81
N SER A 89 -1.99 -9.18 0.75
CA SER A 89 -2.10 -8.66 -0.61
C SER A 89 -3.37 -7.84 -0.86
N GLY A 90 -4.47 -8.15 -0.17
CA GLY A 90 -5.76 -7.44 -0.32
C GLY A 90 -5.76 -6.07 0.35
N TYR A 91 -4.96 -5.89 1.40
CA TYR A 91 -4.88 -4.68 2.21
C TYR A 91 -3.57 -3.90 2.02
N LEU A 92 -2.61 -4.38 1.21
CA LEU A 92 -1.31 -3.72 0.98
C LEU A 92 -1.43 -2.23 0.68
N ARG A 93 -2.33 -1.83 -0.25
CA ARG A 93 -2.53 -0.41 -0.58
C ARG A 93 -2.97 0.41 0.64
N GLY A 94 -3.86 -0.14 1.46
CA GLY A 94 -4.35 0.50 2.67
C GLY A 94 -3.27 0.58 3.75
N SER A 95 -2.53 -0.52 3.96
CA SER A 95 -1.45 -0.59 4.94
C SER A 95 -0.32 0.39 4.61
N ILE A 96 0.11 0.48 3.36
CA ILE A 96 1.14 1.45 2.94
C ILE A 96 0.64 2.90 3.04
N ALA A 97 -0.64 3.16 2.72
CA ALA A 97 -1.23 4.48 2.95
C ALA A 97 -1.27 4.86 4.44
N ALA A 98 -1.53 3.89 5.33
CA ALA A 98 -1.48 4.10 6.77
C ALA A 98 -0.06 4.40 7.27
N VAL A 99 0.94 3.65 6.80
CA VAL A 99 2.38 3.92 7.08
C VAL A 99 2.74 5.35 6.68
N HIS A 100 2.40 5.74 5.45
CA HIS A 100 2.67 7.09 4.95
C HIS A 100 1.93 8.17 5.75
N SER A 101 0.69 7.91 6.18
CA SER A 101 -0.08 8.83 7.04
C SER A 101 0.62 9.06 8.38
N VAL A 102 1.05 7.96 9.03
CA VAL A 102 1.79 8.03 10.30
C VAL A 102 3.08 8.84 10.14
N LEU A 103 3.92 8.51 9.15
CA LEU A 103 5.18 9.22 8.93
C LEU A 103 4.96 10.71 8.66
N ARG A 104 3.98 11.05 7.80
CA ARG A 104 3.68 12.44 7.44
C ARG A 104 3.12 13.27 8.59
N HIS A 105 2.49 12.65 9.58
CA HIS A 105 1.78 13.37 10.65
C HIS A 105 2.43 13.18 12.03
N SER A 106 3.54 12.46 12.10
CA SER A 106 4.36 12.36 13.31
C SER A 106 5.36 13.52 13.41
N SER A 107 5.58 14.03 14.62
CA SER A 107 6.65 15.02 14.87
C SER A 107 8.05 14.40 14.83
N CYS A 108 8.15 13.11 15.17
CA CYS A 108 9.41 12.35 15.24
C CYS A 108 9.32 11.03 14.45
N PRO A 109 9.24 11.08 13.10
CA PRO A 109 9.07 9.90 12.25
C PRO A 109 10.21 8.88 12.36
N GLU A 110 11.43 9.31 12.69
CA GLU A 110 12.60 8.42 12.79
C GLU A 110 12.55 7.56 14.07
N ASN A 111 11.69 7.92 15.03
CA ASN A 111 11.49 7.16 16.28
C ASN A 111 10.34 6.14 16.17
N VAL A 112 9.70 6.02 15.00
CA VAL A 112 8.58 5.10 14.75
C VAL A 112 9.09 3.83 14.08
N PHE A 113 8.76 2.67 14.64
CA PHE A 113 9.14 1.35 14.15
C PHE A 113 7.90 0.53 13.77
N PHE A 114 7.84 0.12 12.50
CA PHE A 114 6.75 -0.73 12.00
C PHE A 114 7.14 -2.20 12.08
N HIS A 115 6.27 -3.01 12.68
CA HIS A 115 6.35 -4.46 12.72
C HIS A 115 5.22 -5.03 11.87
N PHE A 116 5.56 -5.64 10.74
CA PHE A 116 4.58 -6.23 9.84
C PHE A 116 4.38 -7.71 10.13
N ILE A 117 3.15 -8.09 10.42
CA ILE A 117 2.74 -9.48 10.56
C ILE A 117 2.11 -9.89 9.24
N SER A 118 2.86 -10.61 8.43
CA SER A 118 2.34 -11.19 7.18
C SER A 118 2.08 -12.67 7.38
N ALA A 119 0.97 -13.13 6.82
CA ALA A 119 0.62 -14.53 6.79
C ALA A 119 0.53 -14.97 5.34
N GLU A 120 1.28 -16.01 5.03
CA GLU A 120 1.27 -16.63 3.72
C GLU A 120 -0.06 -17.37 3.55
N PHE A 121 -0.87 -16.91 2.59
CA PHE A 121 -2.00 -17.70 2.11
C PHE A 121 -1.43 -18.80 1.22
N ASP A 122 -1.09 -19.93 1.82
CA ASP A 122 -0.86 -21.15 1.06
C ASP A 122 -2.22 -21.62 0.49
N PRO A 123 -2.40 -21.64 -0.85
CA PRO A 123 -3.65 -22.12 -1.45
C PRO A 123 -3.90 -23.61 -1.18
N VAL A 124 -2.87 -24.39 -0.84
CA VAL A 124 -2.95 -25.82 -0.51
C VAL A 124 -3.29 -26.05 0.96
N SER A 125 -2.84 -25.17 1.85
CA SER A 125 -3.15 -25.15 3.28
C SER A 125 -3.54 -23.75 3.73
N PRO A 126 -4.79 -23.30 3.48
CA PRO A 126 -5.23 -21.99 3.89
C PRO A 126 -5.16 -21.90 5.42
N ARG A 127 -4.11 -21.26 5.95
CA ARG A 127 -4.03 -20.92 7.36
C ARG A 127 -5.10 -19.88 7.61
N VAL A 128 -6.20 -20.34 8.20
CA VAL A 128 -7.38 -19.53 8.48
C VAL A 128 -7.02 -18.41 9.47
N LEU A 129 -6.79 -17.20 8.95
CA LEU A 129 -6.47 -15.99 9.73
C LEU A 129 -7.68 -15.35 10.43
N THR A 130 -8.84 -16.02 10.47
CA THR A 130 -10.04 -15.49 11.17
C THR A 130 -9.87 -15.38 12.69
N ARG A 131 -8.70 -15.70 13.24
CA ARG A 131 -8.38 -15.67 14.67
C ARG A 131 -7.59 -14.45 15.15
N LEU A 132 -7.19 -13.52 14.28
CA LEU A 132 -6.45 -12.31 14.66
C LEU A 132 -7.34 -11.05 14.77
N ARG A 133 -8.64 -11.22 15.05
CA ARG A 133 -9.56 -10.11 15.35
C ARG A 133 -9.99 -10.16 16.80
#